data_AF-A0A7W9HGD8-F1
#
_entry.id   AF-A0A7W9HGD8-F1
#
_cell.length_a   1.000
_cell.length_b   1.000
_cell.length_c   1.000
_cell.angle_alpha   90.00
_cell.angle_beta   90.00
_cell.angle_gamma   90.00
#
_symmetry.space_group_name_H-M   'P 1'
#
loop_
_entity.id
_entity.type
_entity.pdbx_description
1 polymer ?
#
loop_
_entity_poly.entity_id
_entity_poly.type
_entity_poly.pdbx_seq_one_letter_code
_entity_poly.pdbx_strand_id
1 'polypeptide(L)'
;MRNAVTGARILLSAIVLSAVSGCSTADNGAAPAVTTGSTTDSATAATTTTATARTTTSVTPVPLAKDEAARRYLDIVTPYNLALEHLEQGINEGRPLAEVHALADATAKANQAHVAALRAVVWPADVVSPMTALIGESELAQPHWDRAALAPNRDAVIEAVKAAIPGGRSEAATTIRAQLSLDQYEERDYP
;
A
#
# COMPACT_ATOMS: atom_id res chain seq x y z
N MET A 1 -33.82 2.06 -28.29
CA MET A 1 -33.87 3.33 -27.52
C MET A 1 -32.44 3.77 -27.26
N ARG A 2 -32.11 5.05 -27.45
CA ARG A 2 -30.75 5.60 -27.26
C ARG A 2 -30.74 6.46 -25.99
N ASN A 3 -30.12 5.98 -24.92
CA ASN A 3 -29.89 6.79 -23.73
C ASN A 3 -28.40 7.13 -23.67
N ALA A 4 -28.05 8.36 -24.04
CA ALA A 4 -26.76 8.92 -23.73
C ALA A 4 -26.73 9.29 -22.24
N VAL A 5 -25.67 8.95 -21.52
CA VAL A 5 -25.41 9.44 -20.16
C VAL A 5 -24.28 10.44 -20.24
N THR A 6 -24.59 11.68 -19.89
CA THR A 6 -23.72 12.84 -20.01
C THR A 6 -22.59 12.76 -18.97
N GLY A 7 -21.35 12.53 -19.42
CA GLY A 7 -20.18 12.59 -18.55
C GLY A 7 -19.94 14.00 -18.03
N ALA A 8 -20.16 14.22 -16.73
CA ALA A 8 -19.90 15.50 -16.07
C ALA A 8 -18.38 15.73 -15.95
N ARG A 9 -17.83 16.52 -16.88
CA ARG A 9 -16.43 16.99 -16.81
C ARG A 9 -16.32 18.14 -15.81
N ILE A 10 -15.86 17.84 -14.60
CA ILE A 10 -15.53 18.88 -13.62
C ILE A 10 -14.19 19.52 -14.01
N LEU A 11 -14.26 20.75 -14.52
CA LEU A 11 -13.12 21.63 -14.70
C LEU A 11 -12.68 22.16 -13.33
N LEU A 12 -11.48 21.79 -12.87
CA LEU A 12 -10.86 22.38 -11.70
C LEU A 12 -9.80 23.41 -12.15
N SER A 13 -10.15 24.67 -11.93
CA SER A 13 -9.32 25.84 -12.28
C SER A 13 -7.98 25.83 -11.54
N ALA A 14 -6.89 26.03 -12.27
CA ALA A 14 -5.58 26.23 -11.66
C ALA A 14 -5.51 27.60 -10.96
N ILE A 15 -5.19 27.59 -9.66
CA ILE A 15 -4.78 28.78 -8.91
C ILE A 15 -3.32 28.60 -8.52
N VAL A 16 -2.48 29.52 -8.98
CA VAL A 16 -1.05 29.61 -8.68
C VAL A 16 -0.88 30.55 -7.49
N LEU A 17 -0.08 30.20 -6.46
CA LEU A 17 0.84 31.15 -5.81
C LEU A 17 1.87 30.52 -4.84
N SER A 18 3.14 30.84 -5.12
CA SER A 18 4.27 31.11 -4.20
C SER A 18 4.76 30.10 -3.15
N ALA A 19 6.06 29.83 -3.23
CA ALA A 19 6.87 29.15 -2.23
C ALA A 19 7.43 30.11 -1.15
N VAL A 20 7.77 29.56 0.03
CA VAL A 20 8.74 30.14 0.97
C VAL A 20 9.67 29.05 1.48
N SER A 21 10.98 29.26 1.35
CA SER A 21 12.03 28.36 1.84
C SER A 21 12.33 28.59 3.33
N GLY A 22 12.72 27.53 4.04
CA GLY A 22 13.15 27.63 5.44
C GLY A 22 14.09 26.50 5.87
N CYS A 23 15.40 26.67 5.61
CA CYS A 23 16.44 25.86 6.24
C CYS A 23 16.84 26.46 7.59
N SER A 24 17.24 25.62 8.55
CA SER A 24 18.38 25.90 9.46
C SER A 24 18.89 24.63 10.16
N THR A 25 20.15 24.67 10.58
CA THR A 25 21.04 23.52 10.80
C THR A 25 21.19 23.10 12.27
N ALA A 26 21.63 21.85 12.45
CA ALA A 26 22.02 21.11 13.65
C ALA A 26 22.85 21.82 14.74
N ASP A 27 22.97 21.17 15.92
CA ASP A 27 24.30 20.82 16.47
C ASP A 27 24.28 19.55 17.36
N ASN A 28 25.47 19.11 17.80
CA ASN A 28 25.84 17.79 18.34
C ASN A 28 25.86 17.73 19.88
N GLY A 29 25.88 16.51 20.46
CA GLY A 29 25.97 16.33 21.92
C GLY A 29 26.35 14.91 22.41
N ALA A 30 27.64 14.56 22.27
CA ALA A 30 28.46 13.61 23.05
C ALA A 30 27.86 12.41 23.86
N ALA A 31 28.44 11.23 23.65
CA ALA A 31 28.56 10.13 24.64
C ALA A 31 29.73 10.41 25.62
N PRO A 32 29.87 9.77 26.82
CA PRO A 32 29.96 8.31 27.05
C PRO A 32 29.15 7.84 28.31
N ALA A 33 29.33 6.70 29.00
CA ALA A 33 30.37 5.66 29.01
C ALA A 33 29.91 4.25 29.51
N VAL A 34 30.90 3.34 29.57
CA VAL A 34 30.93 1.96 30.07
C VAL A 34 30.50 1.75 31.53
N THR A 35 29.87 0.60 31.86
CA THR A 35 30.13 -0.12 33.11
C THR A 35 30.04 -1.65 32.89
N THR A 36 31.02 -2.36 33.43
CA THR A 36 31.22 -3.82 33.30
C THR A 36 30.46 -4.59 34.38
N GLY A 37 29.95 -5.78 34.07
CA GLY A 37 29.38 -6.69 35.06
C GLY A 37 29.48 -8.16 34.62
N SER A 38 30.46 -8.88 35.17
CA SER A 38 30.60 -10.33 35.02
C SER A 38 30.26 -11.04 36.33
N THR A 39 29.40 -12.05 36.29
CA THR A 39 29.48 -13.18 37.22
C THR A 39 29.03 -14.48 36.52
N THR A 40 29.86 -15.52 36.68
CA THR A 40 29.65 -16.95 36.40
C THR A 40 28.51 -17.52 37.30
N ASP A 41 27.98 -18.74 37.17
CA ASP A 41 28.53 -19.98 36.60
C ASP A 41 27.44 -21.06 36.28
N SER A 42 27.85 -22.12 35.58
CA SER A 42 27.39 -23.52 35.68
C SER A 42 25.93 -23.92 35.35
N ALA A 43 25.73 -24.72 34.29
CA ALA A 43 25.69 -26.19 34.42
C ALA A 43 25.23 -26.95 33.13
N THR A 44 26.14 -27.78 32.63
CA THR A 44 25.99 -29.02 31.84
C THR A 44 24.59 -29.57 31.51
N ALA A 45 24.29 -29.69 30.20
CA ALA A 45 23.52 -30.80 29.63
C ALA A 45 23.85 -31.01 28.13
N ALA A 46 24.90 -31.78 27.83
CA ALA A 46 25.26 -32.13 26.45
C ALA A 46 24.37 -33.26 25.92
N THR A 47 23.22 -32.90 25.33
CA THR A 47 22.37 -33.85 24.62
C THR A 47 22.85 -34.00 23.18
N THR A 48 23.59 -35.07 22.89
CA THR A 48 24.07 -35.42 21.55
C THR A 48 22.91 -35.87 20.66
N THR A 49 22.08 -34.93 20.21
CA THR A 49 21.06 -35.20 19.19
C THR A 49 21.75 -35.39 17.85
N THR A 50 21.77 -36.62 17.35
CA THR A 50 22.23 -36.95 16.00
C THR A 50 21.43 -36.13 14.98
N ALA A 51 22.03 -35.08 14.45
CA ALA A 51 21.42 -34.24 13.44
C ALA A 51 21.35 -35.02 12.11
N THR A 52 20.27 -35.77 11.92
CA THR A 52 19.87 -36.25 10.59
C THR A 52 19.80 -35.05 9.68
N ALA A 53 20.76 -34.93 8.75
CA ALA A 53 20.82 -33.87 7.76
C ALA A 53 19.52 -33.94 6.94
N ARG A 54 18.57 -33.09 7.30
CA ARG A 54 17.28 -33.01 6.62
C ARG A 54 17.57 -32.33 5.28
N THR A 55 17.65 -33.12 4.21
CA THR A 55 17.82 -32.61 2.85
C THR A 55 16.63 -31.72 2.52
N THR A 56 16.78 -30.42 2.76
CA THR A 56 15.82 -29.42 2.32
C THR A 56 15.92 -29.35 0.81
N THR A 57 15.11 -30.15 0.12
CA THR A 57 14.87 -29.96 -1.31
C THR A 57 14.37 -28.54 -1.50
N SER A 58 15.25 -27.67 -2.03
CA SER A 58 14.92 -26.31 -2.40
C SER A 58 13.91 -26.38 -3.55
N VAL A 59 12.63 -26.32 -3.22
CA VAL A 59 11.57 -26.25 -4.21
C VAL A 59 11.62 -24.85 -4.81
N THR A 60 12.13 -24.75 -6.03
CA THR A 60 12.07 -23.49 -6.79
C THR A 60 10.61 -23.04 -6.87
N PRO A 61 10.29 -21.81 -6.43
CA PRO A 61 8.92 -21.30 -6.51
C PRO A 61 8.42 -21.29 -7.96
N VAL A 62 7.29 -21.95 -8.19
CA VAL A 62 6.66 -22.04 -9.53
C VAL A 62 5.66 -20.87 -9.68
N PRO A 63 5.65 -20.15 -10.82
CA PRO A 63 4.63 -19.14 -11.09
C PRO A 63 3.21 -19.71 -11.07
N LEU A 64 2.25 -18.92 -10.59
CA LEU A 64 0.84 -19.31 -10.58
C LEU A 64 0.30 -19.56 -12.00
N ALA A 65 -0.69 -20.45 -12.11
CA ALA A 65 -1.52 -20.53 -13.31
C ALA A 65 -2.33 -19.24 -13.51
N LYS A 66 -2.74 -18.92 -14.75
CA LYS A 66 -3.32 -17.62 -15.09
C LYS A 66 -4.65 -17.34 -14.37
N ASP A 67 -5.50 -18.35 -14.21
CA ASP A 67 -6.78 -18.30 -13.49
C ASP A 67 -6.59 -18.25 -11.96
N GLU A 68 -5.53 -18.86 -11.45
CA GLU A 68 -5.14 -18.78 -10.03
C GLU A 68 -4.56 -17.39 -9.72
N ALA A 69 -3.72 -16.86 -10.60
CA ALA A 69 -3.20 -15.49 -10.52
C ALA A 69 -4.33 -14.45 -10.61
N ALA A 70 -5.33 -14.65 -11.48
CA ALA A 70 -6.50 -13.79 -11.58
C ALA A 70 -7.28 -13.71 -10.25
N ARG A 71 -7.58 -14.87 -9.65
CA ARG A 71 -8.23 -14.96 -8.33
C ARG A 71 -7.36 -14.34 -7.23
N ARG A 72 -6.07 -14.71 -7.18
CA ARG A 72 -5.13 -14.23 -6.18
C ARG A 72 -4.92 -12.72 -6.23
N TYR A 73 -4.94 -12.13 -7.42
CA TYR A 73 -4.90 -10.68 -7.60
C TYR A 73 -6.14 -10.01 -6.98
N LEU A 74 -7.35 -10.49 -7.30
CA LEU A 74 -8.59 -9.96 -6.74
C LEU A 74 -8.62 -10.04 -5.20
N ASP A 75 -8.21 -11.18 -4.63
CA ASP A 75 -8.11 -11.38 -3.17
C ASP A 75 -7.18 -10.37 -2.48
N ILE A 76 -6.13 -9.90 -3.19
CA ILE A 76 -5.14 -8.95 -2.64
C ILE A 76 -5.57 -7.49 -2.84
N VAL A 77 -6.26 -7.14 -3.94
CA VAL A 77 -6.64 -5.75 -4.21
C VAL A 77 -7.94 -5.34 -3.51
N THR A 78 -8.88 -6.27 -3.34
CA THR A 78 -10.21 -6.02 -2.74
C THR A 78 -10.16 -5.29 -1.40
N PRO A 79 -9.35 -5.68 -0.40
CA PRO A 79 -9.36 -5.01 0.90
C PRO A 79 -8.82 -3.57 0.87
N TYR A 80 -7.94 -3.27 -0.08
CA TYR A 80 -7.42 -1.91 -0.27
C TYR A 80 -8.43 -1.02 -0.99
N ASN A 81 -9.06 -1.52 -2.05
CA ASN A 81 -10.09 -0.79 -2.78
C ASN A 81 -11.27 -0.42 -1.86
N LEU A 82 -11.77 -1.39 -1.07
CA LEU A 82 -12.85 -1.15 -0.11
C LEU A 82 -12.46 -0.14 0.99
N ALA A 83 -11.20 -0.11 1.44
CA ALA A 83 -10.74 0.88 2.41
C ALA A 83 -10.72 2.29 1.80
N LEU A 84 -10.25 2.41 0.55
CA LEU A 84 -10.22 3.66 -0.22
C LEU A 84 -11.65 4.18 -0.48
N GLU A 85 -12.56 3.32 -0.94
CA GLU A 85 -13.97 3.67 -1.19
C GLU A 85 -14.64 4.22 0.08
N HIS A 86 -14.45 3.57 1.24
CA HIS A 86 -14.97 4.09 2.50
C HIS A 86 -14.36 5.44 2.91
N LEU A 87 -13.05 5.66 2.66
CA LEU A 87 -12.40 6.96 2.90
C LEU A 87 -13.00 8.04 1.99
N GLU A 88 -13.16 7.76 0.70
CA GLU A 88 -13.76 8.69 -0.27
C GLU A 88 -15.21 9.01 0.10
N GLN A 89 -16.01 8.00 0.46
CA GLN A 89 -17.37 8.20 1.00
C GLN A 89 -17.35 9.09 2.25
N GLY A 90 -16.49 8.80 3.24
CA GLY A 90 -16.38 9.61 4.46
C GLY A 90 -15.96 11.06 4.23
N ILE A 91 -15.13 11.31 3.20
CA ILE A 91 -14.78 12.65 2.74
C ILE A 91 -15.99 13.33 2.10
N ASN A 92 -16.66 12.67 1.16
CA ASN A 92 -17.77 13.18 0.36
C ASN A 92 -19.05 13.44 1.16
N GLU A 93 -19.36 12.58 2.14
CA GLU A 93 -20.49 12.70 3.07
C GLU A 93 -20.24 13.76 4.16
N GLY A 94 -19.04 14.31 4.27
CA GLY A 94 -18.70 15.32 5.27
C GLY A 94 -18.58 14.78 6.70
N ARG A 95 -18.30 13.48 6.88
CA ARG A 95 -18.19 12.83 8.20
C ARG A 95 -17.18 13.53 9.15
N PRO A 96 -17.34 13.45 10.48
CA PRO A 96 -16.42 14.06 11.44
C PRO A 96 -14.95 13.77 11.14
N LEU A 97 -14.07 14.75 11.33
CA LEU A 97 -12.64 14.64 10.96
C LEU A 97 -11.95 13.43 11.62
N ALA A 98 -12.33 13.08 12.84
CA ALA A 98 -11.81 11.91 13.54
C ALA A 98 -12.19 10.57 12.86
N GLU A 99 -13.38 10.47 12.26
CA GLU A 99 -13.78 9.31 11.45
C GLU A 99 -13.00 9.26 10.14
N VAL A 100 -12.83 10.41 9.48
CA VAL A 100 -12.03 10.51 8.25
C VAL A 100 -10.57 10.10 8.50
N HIS A 101 -9.98 10.47 9.64
CA HIS A 101 -8.64 10.00 10.02
C HIS A 101 -8.57 8.49 10.26
N ALA A 102 -9.59 7.90 10.90
CA ALA A 102 -9.66 6.46 11.10
C ALA A 102 -9.77 5.69 9.76
N LEU A 103 -10.52 6.23 8.80
CA LEU A 103 -10.63 5.70 7.44
C LEU A 103 -9.32 5.84 6.65
N ALA A 104 -8.61 6.97 6.82
CA ALA A 104 -7.30 7.19 6.20
C ALA A 104 -6.22 6.26 6.78
N ASP A 105 -6.21 6.04 8.10
CA ASP A 105 -5.35 5.05 8.77
C ASP A 105 -5.67 3.61 8.33
N ALA A 106 -6.94 3.27 8.17
CA ALA A 106 -7.35 1.98 7.60
C ALA A 106 -6.85 1.81 6.16
N THR A 107 -6.96 2.85 5.33
CA THR A 107 -6.45 2.86 3.94
C THR A 107 -4.92 2.72 3.91
N ALA A 108 -4.20 3.45 4.77
CA ALA A 108 -2.75 3.34 4.91
C ALA A 108 -2.31 1.91 5.27
N LYS A 109 -2.98 1.27 6.23
CA LYS A 109 -2.71 -0.13 6.62
C LYS A 109 -3.07 -1.12 5.52
N ALA A 110 -4.18 -0.91 4.83
CA ALA A 110 -4.60 -1.76 3.71
C ALA A 110 -3.60 -1.68 2.54
N ASN A 111 -3.06 -0.50 2.24
CA ASN A 111 -2.02 -0.32 1.22
C ASN A 111 -0.71 -1.05 1.58
N GLN A 112 -0.26 -0.98 2.84
CA GLN A 112 0.90 -1.75 3.32
C GLN A 112 0.69 -3.27 3.17
N ALA A 113 -0.49 -3.77 3.58
CA ALA A 113 -0.84 -5.18 3.46
C ALA A 113 -0.94 -5.63 1.99
N HIS A 114 -1.53 -4.80 1.13
CA HIS A 114 -1.61 -4.99 -0.32
C HIS A 114 -0.21 -5.12 -0.95
N VAL A 115 0.68 -4.16 -0.73
CA VAL A 115 2.08 -4.19 -1.21
C VAL A 115 2.82 -5.46 -0.74
N ALA A 116 2.70 -5.81 0.54
CA ALA A 116 3.33 -7.01 1.09
C ALA A 116 2.78 -8.30 0.46
N ALA A 117 1.46 -8.38 0.24
CA ALA A 117 0.82 -9.55 -0.33
C ALA A 117 1.10 -9.71 -1.83
N LEU A 118 1.17 -8.62 -2.61
CA LEU A 118 1.56 -8.67 -4.03
C LEU A 118 3.00 -9.19 -4.19
N ARG A 119 3.92 -8.76 -3.32
CA ARG A 119 5.32 -9.22 -3.30
C ARG A 119 5.49 -10.70 -2.95
N ALA A 120 4.57 -11.26 -2.16
CA ALA A 120 4.65 -12.65 -1.71
C ALA A 120 4.24 -13.68 -2.78
N VAL A 121 3.75 -13.23 -3.94
CA VAL A 121 3.25 -14.09 -5.03
C VAL A 121 4.24 -14.17 -6.18
N VAL A 122 4.42 -15.37 -6.73
CA VAL A 122 5.19 -15.60 -7.96
C VAL A 122 4.25 -15.50 -9.15
N TRP A 123 4.26 -14.35 -9.80
CA TRP A 123 3.32 -14.02 -10.87
C TRP A 123 3.68 -14.66 -12.22
N PRO A 124 2.69 -14.90 -13.09
CA PRO A 124 2.92 -15.24 -14.50
C PRO A 124 3.87 -14.23 -15.17
N ALA A 125 4.75 -14.72 -16.05
CA ALA A 125 5.83 -13.91 -16.63
C ALA A 125 5.34 -12.69 -17.43
N ASP A 126 4.16 -12.76 -18.04
CA ASP A 126 3.49 -11.65 -18.73
C ASP A 126 3.07 -10.53 -17.76
N VAL A 127 2.78 -10.87 -16.50
CA VAL A 127 2.23 -9.96 -15.46
C VAL A 127 3.31 -9.36 -14.55
N VAL A 128 4.51 -9.94 -14.46
CA VAL A 128 5.59 -9.49 -13.55
C VAL A 128 5.93 -8.00 -13.69
N SER A 129 6.03 -7.49 -14.93
CA SER A 129 6.39 -6.08 -15.19
C SER A 129 5.35 -5.10 -14.66
N PRO A 130 4.07 -5.13 -15.08
CA PRO A 130 3.06 -4.23 -14.53
C PRO A 130 2.75 -4.51 -13.05
N MET A 131 2.95 -5.74 -12.54
CA MET A 131 2.88 -5.99 -11.09
C MET A 131 3.95 -5.23 -10.30
N THR A 132 5.17 -5.18 -10.84
CA THR A 132 6.27 -4.40 -10.24
C THR A 132 5.97 -2.90 -10.28
N ALA A 133 5.35 -2.41 -11.36
CA ALA A 133 4.88 -1.03 -11.47
C ALA A 133 3.79 -0.71 -10.43
N LEU A 134 2.76 -1.55 -10.29
CA LEU A 134 1.70 -1.38 -9.29
C LEU A 134 2.26 -1.34 -7.87
N ILE A 135 3.20 -2.24 -7.53
CA ILE A 135 3.89 -2.22 -6.23
C ILE A 135 4.60 -0.87 -6.01
N GLY A 136 5.34 -0.38 -7.02
CA GLY A 136 6.03 0.91 -6.94
C GLY A 136 5.09 2.11 -6.79
N GLU A 137 3.97 2.13 -7.53
CA GLU A 137 2.91 3.13 -7.40
C GLU A 137 2.32 3.13 -5.98
N SER A 138 1.96 1.97 -5.45
CA SER A 138 1.42 1.81 -4.08
C SER A 138 2.43 2.20 -3.00
N GLU A 139 3.72 1.94 -3.19
CA GLU A 139 4.76 2.38 -2.25
C GLU A 139 4.96 3.90 -2.27
N LEU A 140 4.90 4.53 -3.44
CA LEU A 140 4.94 5.99 -3.56
C LEU A 140 3.70 6.65 -2.92
N ALA A 141 2.55 5.99 -2.95
CA ALA A 141 1.33 6.45 -2.30
C ALA A 141 1.40 6.38 -0.76
N GLN A 142 2.17 5.45 -0.17
CA GLN A 142 2.16 5.18 1.27
C GLN A 142 2.39 6.43 2.16
N PRO A 143 3.42 7.28 1.95
CA PRO A 143 3.65 8.45 2.80
C PRO A 143 2.55 9.52 2.68
N HIS A 144 1.72 9.44 1.64
CA HIS A 144 0.56 10.31 1.45
C HIS A 144 -0.65 9.78 2.22
N TRP A 145 -0.86 8.45 2.28
CA TRP A 145 -1.85 7.85 3.17
C TRP A 145 -1.53 8.08 4.65
N ASP A 146 -0.27 7.92 5.05
CA ASP A 146 0.18 8.21 6.42
C ASP A 146 -0.04 9.70 6.78
N ARG A 147 0.14 10.61 5.82
CA ARG A 147 -0.14 12.05 5.99
C ARG A 147 -1.64 12.34 6.10
N ALA A 148 -2.49 11.65 5.35
CA ALA A 148 -3.94 11.80 5.40
C ALA A 148 -4.50 11.41 6.78
N ALA A 149 -3.97 10.35 7.40
CA ALA A 149 -4.35 9.90 8.74
C ALA A 149 -3.97 10.88 9.86
N LEU A 150 -2.95 11.72 9.63
CA LEU A 150 -2.39 12.68 10.60
C LEU A 150 -2.69 14.15 10.26
N ALA A 151 -3.58 14.40 9.31
CA ALA A 151 -3.86 15.73 8.80
C ALA A 151 -4.46 16.66 9.88
N PRO A 152 -4.12 17.96 9.92
CA PRO A 152 -4.70 18.89 10.90
C PRO A 152 -6.14 19.30 10.59
N ASN A 153 -6.62 19.08 9.36
CA ASN A 153 -7.95 19.49 8.88
C ASN A 153 -8.34 18.73 7.60
N ARG A 154 -9.62 18.85 7.18
CA ARG A 154 -10.16 18.15 6.00
C ARG A 154 -9.42 18.50 4.70
N ASP A 155 -9.05 19.75 4.49
CA ASP A 155 -8.37 20.17 3.26
C ASP A 155 -7.01 19.48 3.13
N ALA A 156 -6.27 19.35 4.24
CA ALA A 156 -5.01 18.62 4.30
C ALA A 156 -5.20 17.09 4.10
N VAL A 157 -6.33 16.49 4.52
CA VAL A 157 -6.69 15.12 4.13
C VAL A 157 -6.84 15.04 2.61
N ILE A 158 -7.66 15.92 2.03
CA ILE A 158 -7.99 15.90 0.59
C ILE A 158 -6.74 16.08 -0.27
N GLU A 159 -5.84 17.01 0.07
CA GLU A 159 -4.59 17.20 -0.66
C GLU A 159 -3.63 16.01 -0.50
N ALA A 160 -3.60 15.36 0.67
CA ALA A 160 -2.84 14.13 0.86
C ALA A 160 -3.41 12.98 0.00
N VAL A 161 -4.73 12.77 -0.02
CA VAL A 161 -5.42 11.77 -0.85
C VAL A 161 -5.14 11.98 -2.35
N LYS A 162 -5.33 13.21 -2.86
CA LYS A 162 -5.04 13.55 -4.27
C LYS A 162 -3.60 13.23 -4.68
N ALA A 163 -2.65 13.43 -3.76
CA ALA A 163 -1.24 13.17 -4.01
C ALA A 163 -0.87 11.68 -3.87
N ALA A 164 -1.68 10.87 -3.19
CA ALA A 164 -1.53 9.42 -3.13
C ALA A 164 -2.02 8.72 -4.41
N ILE A 165 -3.10 9.23 -5.03
CA ILE A 165 -3.71 8.69 -6.26
C ILE A 165 -3.79 9.74 -7.38
N PRO A 166 -2.66 10.21 -7.91
CA PRO A 166 -2.64 11.22 -8.97
C PRO A 166 -3.37 10.73 -10.22
N GLY A 167 -4.48 11.38 -10.57
CA GLY A 167 -5.33 11.00 -11.71
C GLY A 167 -6.35 9.90 -11.42
N GLY A 168 -6.38 9.34 -10.21
CA GLY A 168 -7.43 8.42 -9.74
C GLY A 168 -7.49 7.04 -10.39
N ARG A 169 -6.55 6.67 -11.27
CA ARG A 169 -6.48 5.35 -11.94
C ARG A 169 -5.04 4.92 -12.13
N SER A 170 -4.76 3.64 -11.87
CA SER A 170 -3.46 3.00 -12.14
C SER A 170 -3.44 2.36 -13.54
N GLU A 171 -2.50 2.77 -14.37
CA GLU A 171 -2.24 2.13 -15.67
C GLU A 171 -1.70 0.71 -15.49
N ALA A 172 -0.89 0.48 -14.45
CA ALA A 172 -0.39 -0.83 -14.07
C ALA A 172 -1.54 -1.79 -13.69
N ALA A 173 -2.48 -1.37 -12.83
CA ALA A 173 -3.65 -2.16 -12.46
C ALA A 173 -4.54 -2.47 -13.68
N THR A 174 -4.73 -1.50 -14.58
CA THR A 174 -5.48 -1.69 -15.83
C THR A 174 -4.82 -2.75 -16.72
N THR A 175 -3.48 -2.70 -16.83
CA THR A 175 -2.69 -3.67 -17.60
C THR A 175 -2.75 -5.06 -16.99
N ILE A 176 -2.63 -5.20 -15.66
CA ILE A 176 -2.73 -6.48 -14.94
C ILE A 176 -4.11 -7.11 -15.18
N ARG A 177 -5.20 -6.34 -15.07
CA ARG A 177 -6.56 -6.87 -15.29
C ARG A 177 -6.75 -7.37 -16.72
N ALA A 178 -6.33 -6.59 -17.72
CA ALA A 178 -6.37 -7.02 -19.12
C ALA A 178 -5.53 -8.29 -19.37
N GLN A 179 -4.31 -8.36 -18.81
CA GLN A 179 -3.45 -9.52 -18.94
C GLN A 179 -4.00 -10.75 -18.23
N LEU A 180 -4.60 -10.62 -17.05
CA LEU A 180 -5.24 -11.71 -16.30
C LEU A 180 -6.64 -12.08 -16.83
N SER A 181 -7.11 -11.40 -17.90
CA SER A 181 -8.44 -11.60 -18.49
C SER A 181 -9.58 -11.35 -17.49
N LEU A 182 -9.38 -10.37 -16.62
CA LEU A 182 -10.38 -9.81 -15.72
C LEU A 182 -11.14 -8.67 -16.41
N ASP A 183 -12.40 -8.47 -16.04
CA ASP A 183 -13.17 -7.28 -16.42
C ASP A 183 -12.48 -5.99 -15.91
N GLN A 184 -12.92 -4.82 -16.35
CA GLN A 184 -12.42 -3.55 -15.78
C GLN A 184 -12.82 -3.42 -14.30
N TYR A 185 -12.13 -2.57 -13.55
CA TYR A 185 -12.52 -2.26 -12.16
C TYR A 185 -13.65 -1.23 -12.18
N GLU A 186 -14.77 -1.57 -11.54
CA GLU A 186 -15.91 -0.71 -11.31
C GLU A 186 -16.16 -0.61 -9.80
N GLU A 187 -16.25 0.61 -9.25
CA GLU A 187 -16.54 0.89 -7.82
C GLU A 187 -17.87 0.28 -7.34
N ARG A 188 -18.74 -0.17 -8.25
CA ARG A 188 -20.05 -0.75 -7.95
C ARG A 188 -20.00 -2.24 -7.61
N ASP A 189 -18.85 -2.88 -7.81
CA ASP A 189 -18.66 -4.31 -7.53
C ASP A 189 -18.42 -4.59 -6.03
N TYR A 190 -18.26 -3.53 -5.22
CA TYR A 190 -18.01 -3.58 -3.78
C TYR A 190 -19.19 -2.93 -3.02
N PRO A 191 -19.92 -3.70 -2.17
CA PRO A 191 -21.11 -3.23 -1.46
C PRO A 191 -20.86 -2.68 -0.05
#